data_AF-A3K4L5-F1
#
_entry.id   AF-A3K4L5-F1
#
_cell.length_a   1.000
_cell.length_b   1.000
_cell.length_c   1.000
_cell.angle_alpha   90.00
_cell.angle_beta   90.00
_cell.angle_gamma   90.00
#
_symmetry.space_group_name_H-M   'P 1'
#
loop_
_entity.id
_entity.type
_entity.pdbx_description
1 polymer ?
#
loop_
_entity_poly.entity_id
_entity_poly.type
_entity_poly.pdbx_seq_one_letter_code
_entity_poly.pdbx_strand_id
1 'polypeptide(L)'
;MGMADDPSPEELRQKQLQGLLEVRQNVEAMIVSLEADLEAVIALANDPDVSEEARDKAFNKLAEIDHNLSQAQALQVQIEDLIAENQAMSSSQQESATSGSD
;
A
#
# COMPACT_ATOMS: atom_id res chain seq x y z
N MET A 1 -32.82 24.98 9.18
CA MET A 1 -31.86 23.96 9.61
C MET A 1 -31.61 23.10 8.40
N GLY A 2 -30.42 23.21 7.80
CA GLY A 2 -30.10 22.43 6.60
C GLY A 2 -30.06 20.96 6.97
N MET A 3 -30.88 20.14 6.31
CA MET A 3 -30.69 18.70 6.33
C MET A 3 -29.28 18.45 5.79
N ALA A 4 -28.41 17.82 6.57
CA ALA A 4 -27.21 17.26 5.99
C ALA A 4 -27.70 16.14 5.07
N ASP A 5 -27.57 16.33 3.76
CA ASP A 5 -27.85 15.27 2.80
C ASP A 5 -26.91 14.11 3.12
N ASP A 6 -27.48 12.95 3.46
CA ASP A 6 -26.70 11.74 3.65
C ASP A 6 -25.95 11.44 2.34
N PRO A 7 -24.65 11.12 2.40
CA PRO A 7 -23.87 10.88 1.20
C PRO A 7 -24.45 9.68 0.45
N SER A 8 -24.60 9.85 -0.86
CA SER A 8 -25.06 8.78 -1.74
C SER A 8 -24.11 7.57 -1.69
N PRO A 9 -24.61 6.37 -2.01
CA PRO A 9 -23.76 5.17 -2.09
C PRO A 9 -22.57 5.34 -3.05
N GLU A 10 -22.70 6.17 -4.08
CA GLU A 10 -21.63 6.47 -5.03
C GLU A 10 -20.54 7.37 -4.41
N GLU A 11 -20.92 8.42 -3.68
CA GLU A 11 -19.98 9.29 -2.97
C GLU A 11 -19.20 8.52 -1.89
N LEU A 12 -19.87 7.62 -1.17
CA LEU A 12 -19.22 6.75 -0.20
C LEU A 12 -18.18 5.84 -0.87
N ARG A 13 -18.50 5.27 -2.04
CA ARG A 13 -17.57 4.42 -2.80
C ARG A 13 -16.39 5.22 -3.32
N GLN A 14 -16.62 6.40 -3.88
CA GLN A 14 -15.53 7.26 -4.36
C GLN A 14 -14.58 7.65 -3.23
N LYS A 15 -15.13 7.96 -2.04
CA LYS A 15 -14.33 8.24 -0.84
C LYS A 15 -13.52 7.01 -0.39
N GLN A 16 -14.11 5.82 -0.47
CA GLN A 16 -13.38 4.57 -0.18
C GLN A 16 -12.23 4.35 -1.17
N LEU A 17 -12.48 4.53 -2.48
CA LEU A 17 -11.44 4.41 -3.50
C LEU A 17 -10.32 5.43 -3.28
N GLN A 18 -10.66 6.68 -2.95
CA GLN A 18 -9.67 7.71 -2.63
C GLN A 18 -8.82 7.31 -1.41
N GLY A 19 -9.44 6.78 -0.36
CA GLY A 19 -8.72 6.26 0.81
C GLY A 19 -7.79 5.09 0.44
N LEU A 20 -8.24 4.16 -0.41
CA LEU A 20 -7.40 3.05 -0.88
C LEU A 20 -6.19 3.55 -1.69
N LEU A 21 -6.37 4.57 -2.53
CA LEU A 21 -5.28 5.17 -3.31
C LEU A 21 -4.25 5.88 -2.40
N GLU A 22 -4.70 6.57 -1.35
CA GLU A 22 -3.80 7.16 -0.35
C GLU A 22 -3.01 6.10 0.40
N VAL A 23 -3.68 5.02 0.82
CA VAL A 23 -3.00 3.88 1.48
C VAL A 23 -2.00 3.23 0.53
N ARG A 24 -2.33 3.06 -0.75
CA ARG A 24 -1.40 2.53 -1.77
C ARG A 24 -0.14 3.37 -1.87
N GLN A 25 -0.27 4.70 -1.99
CA GLN A 25 0.88 5.62 -2.04
C GLN A 25 1.74 5.53 -0.78
N ASN A 26 1.11 5.42 0.39
CA ASN A 26 1.83 5.28 1.65
C ASN A 26 2.62 3.96 1.72
N VAL A 27 2.04 2.86 1.24
CA VAL A 27 2.72 1.56 1.18
C VAL A 27 3.86 1.58 0.16
N GLU A 28 3.65 2.16 -1.02
CA GLU A 28 4.71 2.36 -2.02
C GLU A 28 5.89 3.16 -1.44
N ALA A 29 5.61 4.27 -0.75
CA ALA A 29 6.65 5.07 -0.09
C ALA A 29 7.38 4.30 1.02
N MET A 30 6.66 3.48 1.79
CA MET A 30 7.24 2.62 2.83
C MET A 30 8.17 1.56 2.23
N ILE A 31 7.78 0.92 1.12
CA ILE A 31 8.62 -0.05 0.40
C ILE A 31 9.92 0.61 -0.04
N VAL A 32 9.84 1.78 -0.71
CA VAL A 32 11.03 2.51 -1.17
C VAL A 32 11.96 2.87 0.00
N SER A 33 11.40 3.29 1.14
CA SER A 33 12.20 3.59 2.34
C SER A 33 12.89 2.34 2.89
N LEU A 34 12.19 1.20 2.92
CA LEU A 34 12.75 -0.07 3.40
C LEU A 34 13.85 -0.60 2.47
N GLU A 35 13.71 -0.43 1.16
CA GLU A 35 14.74 -0.78 0.17
C GLU A 35 16.00 0.09 0.35
N ALA A 36 15.83 1.39 0.57
CA ALA A 36 16.96 2.28 0.86
C ALA A 36 17.68 1.92 2.18
N ASP A 37 16.90 1.60 3.22
CA ASP A 37 17.45 1.13 4.50
C ASP A 37 18.18 -0.22 4.32
N LEU A 38 17.64 -1.12 3.51
CA LEU A 38 18.25 -2.42 3.19
C LEU A 38 19.63 -2.21 2.56
N GLU A 39 19.72 -1.35 1.53
CA GLU A 39 20.98 -1.04 0.85
C GLU A 39 22.02 -0.45 1.82
N ALA A 40 21.60 0.50 2.67
CA ALA A 40 22.48 1.12 3.65
C ALA A 40 23.00 0.13 4.69
N VAL A 41 22.15 -0.78 5.17
CA VAL A 41 22.53 -1.81 6.14
C VAL A 41 23.43 -2.87 5.50
N ILE A 42 23.18 -3.26 4.24
CA ILE A 42 24.08 -4.15 3.48
C ILE A 42 25.46 -3.51 3.33
N ALA A 43 25.52 -2.21 3.01
CA ALA A 43 26.78 -1.48 2.90
C ALA A 43 27.54 -1.48 4.24
N LEU A 44 26.84 -1.21 5.34
CA LEU A 44 27.41 -1.23 6.69
C LEU A 44 27.91 -2.63 7.07
N ALA A 45 27.14 -3.68 6.80
CA ALA A 45 27.51 -5.05 7.15
C ALA A 45 28.77 -5.54 6.40
N ASN A 46 28.98 -5.04 5.18
CA ASN A 46 30.11 -5.39 4.33
C ASN A 46 31.33 -4.45 4.50
N ASP A 47 31.21 -3.40 5.30
CA ASP A 47 32.31 -2.47 5.55
C ASP A 47 33.40 -3.18 6.41
N PRO A 48 34.65 -3.25 5.92
CA PRO A 48 35.74 -3.87 6.67
C PRO A 48 36.18 -3.04 7.90
N ASP A 49 35.88 -1.75 7.93
CA ASP A 49 36.32 -0.81 8.97
C ASP A 49 35.32 -0.69 10.14
N VAL A 50 34.13 -1.26 10.02
CA VAL A 50 33.17 -1.32 11.14
C VAL A 50 33.50 -2.44 12.13
N SER A 51 33.15 -2.20 13.40
CA SER A 51 33.29 -3.19 14.46
C SER A 51 32.38 -4.40 14.27
N GLU A 52 32.79 -5.54 14.83
CA GLU A 52 31.99 -6.77 14.84
C GLU A 52 30.62 -6.55 15.48
N GLU A 53 30.54 -5.81 16.58
CA GLU A 53 29.26 -5.46 17.23
C GLU A 53 28.33 -4.64 16.31
N ALA A 54 28.89 -3.70 15.52
CA ALA A 54 28.10 -2.92 14.57
C ALA A 54 27.62 -3.79 13.40
N ARG A 55 28.47 -4.72 12.94
CA ARG A 55 28.14 -5.71 11.90
C ARG A 55 27.03 -6.66 12.35
N ASP A 56 27.08 -7.16 13.58
CA ASP A 56 26.04 -8.01 14.15
C ASP A 56 24.71 -7.28 14.26
N LYS A 57 24.73 -6.01 14.69
CA LYS A 57 23.54 -5.15 14.68
C LYS A 57 22.99 -4.93 13.28
N ALA A 58 23.87 -4.76 12.28
CA ALA A 58 23.47 -4.65 10.88
C ALA A 58 22.76 -5.93 10.41
N PHE A 59 23.30 -7.12 10.71
CA PHE A 59 22.64 -8.38 10.35
C PHE A 59 21.27 -8.57 11.01
N ASN A 60 21.12 -8.21 12.29
CA ASN A 60 19.81 -8.22 12.93
C ASN A 60 18.83 -7.25 12.24
N LYS A 61 19.32 -6.07 11.86
CA LYS A 61 18.53 -5.07 11.13
C LYS A 61 18.12 -5.55 9.72
N LEU A 62 18.98 -6.31 9.03
CA LEU A 62 18.65 -6.92 7.73
C LEU A 62 17.43 -7.83 7.84
N ALA A 63 17.38 -8.72 8.84
CA ALA A 63 16.25 -9.62 9.04
C ALA A 63 14.94 -8.85 9.35
N GLU A 64 15.02 -7.78 10.14
CA GLU A 64 13.86 -6.91 10.40
C GLU A 64 13.36 -6.22 9.12
N ILE A 65 14.27 -5.65 8.32
CA ILE A 65 13.93 -4.96 7.08
C ILE A 65 13.31 -5.93 6.07
N ASP A 66 13.90 -7.11 5.89
CA ASP A 66 13.40 -8.14 4.99
C ASP A 66 11.98 -8.61 5.37
N HIS A 67 11.74 -8.78 6.67
CA HIS A 67 10.41 -9.11 7.19
C HIS A 67 9.40 -8.00 6.93
N ASN A 68 9.77 -6.74 7.20
CA ASN A 68 8.89 -5.58 6.98
C ASN A 68 8.62 -5.36 5.50
N LEU A 69 9.61 -5.55 4.63
CA LEU A 69 9.48 -5.43 3.18
C LEU A 69 8.50 -6.47 2.62
N SER A 70 8.64 -7.72 3.06
CA SER A 70 7.72 -8.80 2.70
C SER A 70 6.27 -8.49 3.12
N GLN A 71 6.07 -7.94 4.32
CA GLN A 71 4.74 -7.52 4.76
C GLN A 71 4.20 -6.34 3.95
N ALA A 72 5.04 -5.35 3.65
CA ALA A 72 4.67 -4.18 2.85
C ALA A 72 4.21 -4.59 1.44
N GLN A 73 4.95 -5.49 0.79
CA GLN A 73 4.60 -6.04 -0.51
C GLN A 73 3.30 -6.86 -0.46
N ALA A 74 3.09 -7.65 0.59
CA ALA A 74 1.83 -8.38 0.76
C ALA A 74 0.63 -7.44 0.95
N LEU A 75 0.82 -6.32 1.67
CA LEU A 75 -0.19 -5.27 1.81
C LEU A 75 -0.46 -4.57 0.47
N GLN A 76 0.59 -4.28 -0.32
CA GLN A 76 0.45 -3.67 -1.64
C GLN A 76 -0.47 -4.49 -2.54
N VAL A 77 -0.26 -5.81 -2.63
CA VAL A 77 -1.10 -6.71 -3.41
C VAL A 77 -2.56 -6.67 -2.93
N GLN A 78 -2.78 -6.73 -1.62
CA GLN A 78 -4.15 -6.66 -1.06
C GLN A 78 -4.85 -5.33 -1.39
N ILE A 79 -4.11 -4.22 -1.39
CA ILE A 79 -4.67 -2.90 -1.74
C ILE A 79 -4.99 -2.84 -3.24
N GLU A 80 -4.14 -3.40 -4.09
CA GLU A 80 -4.39 -3.48 -5.54
C GLU A 80 -5.65 -4.32 -5.85
N ASP A 81 -5.83 -5.44 -5.16
CA ASP A 81 -7.04 -6.27 -5.27
C ASP A 81 -8.30 -5.49 -4.85
N LEU A 82 -8.25 -4.78 -3.72
CA LEU A 82 -9.38 -3.96 -3.24
C LEU A 82 -9.72 -2.80 -4.19
N ILE A 83 -8.70 -2.18 -4.79
CA ILE A 83 -8.91 -1.14 -5.80
C ILE A 83 -9.58 -1.73 -7.04
N ALA A 84 -9.11 -2.88 -7.52
CA ALA A 84 -9.68 -3.56 -8.68
C ALA A 84 -11.13 -3.98 -8.44
N GLU A 85 -11.45 -4.53 -7.26
CA GLU A 85 -12.83 -4.89 -6.89
C GLU A 85 -13.75 -3.66 -6.86
N ASN A 86 -13.28 -2.55 -6.26
CA ASN A 86 -14.04 -1.31 -6.19
C ASN A 86 -14.34 -0.72 -7.59
N GLN A 87 -13.36 -0.80 -8.50
CA GLN A 87 -13.51 -0.37 -9.90
C GLN A 87 -14.46 -1.28 -10.68
N ALA A 88 -14.34 -2.60 -10.55
CA ALA A 88 -15.20 -3.57 -11.24
C ALA A 88 -16.69 -3.38 -10.88
N MET A 89 -16.99 -3.15 -9.60
CA MET A 89 -18.37 -2.87 -9.16
C MET A 89 -18.97 -1.61 -9.79
N SER A 90 -18.15 -0.60 -10.09
CA SER A 90 -18.61 0.62 -10.75
C SER A 90 -18.97 0.37 -12.23
N SER A 91 -18.17 -0.45 -12.92
CA SER A 91 -18.46 -0.85 -14.30
C SER A 91 -19.72 -1.72 -14.43
N SER A 92 -19.93 -2.68 -13.53
CA SER A 92 -21.12 -3.55 -13.57
C SER A 92 -22.45 -2.81 -13.31
N GLN A 93 -22.41 -1.72 -12.53
CA GLN A 93 -23.59 -0.87 -12.31
C GLN A 93 -23.93 0.01 -13.53
N GLN A 94 -22.93 0.45 -14.31
CA GLN A 94 -23.17 1.20 -15.54
C GLN A 94 -23.77 0.33 -16.66
N GLU A 95 -23.36 -0.93 -16.79
CA GLU A 95 -23.93 -1.85 -17.79
C GLU A 95 -25.40 -2.21 -17.49
N SER A 96 -25.73 -2.38 -16.20
CA SER A 96 -27.10 -2.70 -15.77
C SER A 96 -28.09 -1.53 -16.00
N ALA A 97 -27.60 -0.28 -16.01
CA ALA A 97 -28.42 0.91 -16.22
C ALA A 97 -28.72 1.21 -17.70
N THR A 98 -27.97 0.61 -18.64
CA THR A 98 -28.08 0.90 -20.08
C THR A 98 -28.85 -0.16 -20.88
N SER A 99 -29.12 -1.33 -20.28
CA SER A 99 -29.81 -2.45 -20.94
C SER A 99 -31.33 -2.52 -20.68
N GLY A 100 -31.90 -1.52 -19.99
CA GLY A 100 -33.33 -1.48 -19.62
C GLY A 100 -34.22 -0.57 -20.48
N SER A 101 -33.77 -0.17 -21.67
CA SER A 101 -34.54 0.69 -22.59
C SER A 101 -34.64 0.04 -23.97
N ASP A 102 -35.53 -0.94 -24.12
CA ASP A 102 -36.09 -1.40 -25.40
C ASP A 102 -37.59 -1.69 -25.21
#